data_AF-A0A453DSS4-F1
#
_entry.id   AF-A0A453DSS4-F1
#
_cell.length_a   1.000
_cell.length_b   1.000
_cell.length_c   1.000
_cell.angle_alpha   90.00
_cell.angle_beta   90.00
_cell.angle_gamma   90.00
#
_symmetry.space_group_name_H-M   'P 1'
#
loop_
_entity.id
_entity.type
_entity.pdbx_description
1 polymer ?
#
loop_
_entity_poly.entity_id
_entity_poly.type
_entity_poly.pdbx_seq_one_letter_code
_entity_poly.pdbx_strand_id
1 'polypeptide(L)'
;MLWLLSRASQTTTLKIQIAIGKERGVDLLAGVEAIISHLIVKEFKIPAAHAPAVLPLPLSPSVSPRSAAEEIGYTFLPCVLAGLSTAPQYVTRRQGTLDSGCIVASDVDSVILPRDACGGDGALAFSRTARKNKPLIITVQENETVLDDTPDKFNIEALNVQNYWEAIGVIAAHKAGINPNALRKQGLDHLKSHRRLYSARSSGPRPYASSATQDKVYVHQLV
;
A
#
# COMPACT_ATOMS: atom_id res chain seq x y z
N MET A 1 3.91 -18.04 -13.08
CA MET A 1 3.48 -17.23 -14.23
C MET A 1 2.54 -16.12 -13.75
N LEU A 2 3.12 -14.99 -13.33
CA LEU A 2 2.43 -13.89 -12.66
C LEU A 2 1.99 -12.87 -13.72
N TRP A 3 0.68 -12.67 -13.88
CA TRP A 3 0.10 -11.71 -14.82
C TRP A 3 0.11 -10.31 -14.22
N LEU A 4 1.04 -9.46 -14.64
CA LEU A 4 1.16 -8.07 -14.17
C LEU A 4 0.48 -7.11 -15.15
N LEU A 5 -0.81 -6.87 -14.92
CA LEU A 5 -1.51 -5.68 -15.42
C LEU A 5 -1.07 -4.49 -14.56
N SER A 6 0.08 -3.89 -14.87
CA SER A 6 0.50 -2.65 -14.21
C SER A 6 0.87 -1.57 -15.21
N ARG A 7 0.23 -0.42 -15.02
CA ARG A 7 0.64 0.84 -15.61
C ARG A 7 1.87 1.28 -14.81
N ALA A 8 3.07 0.96 -15.29
CA ALA A 8 4.33 1.43 -14.72
C ALA A 8 4.75 2.71 -15.46
N SER A 9 5.22 3.72 -14.71
CA SER A 9 5.87 4.90 -15.30
C SER A 9 7.08 4.45 -16.12
N GLN A 10 7.38 5.13 -17.24
CA GLN A 10 8.59 4.86 -18.06
C GLN A 10 9.86 4.82 -17.20
N THR A 11 9.91 5.59 -16.12
CA THR A 11 11.03 5.63 -15.17
C THR A 11 11.14 4.35 -14.34
N THR A 12 10.03 3.71 -13.96
CA THR A 12 10.01 2.44 -13.21
C THR A 12 10.37 1.28 -14.12
N THR A 13 9.91 1.32 -15.37
CA THR A 13 10.20 0.30 -16.39
C THR A 13 11.68 0.24 -16.77
N LEU A 14 12.37 1.39 -16.82
CA LEU A 14 13.82 1.45 -17.06
C LEU A 14 14.65 0.97 -15.85
N LYS A 15 14.14 1.10 -14.62
CA LYS A 15 14.84 0.65 -13.40
C LYS A 15 14.86 -0.88 -13.26
N ILE A 16 13.86 -1.59 -13.78
CA ILE A 16 13.84 -3.07 -13.84
C ILE A 16 15.05 -3.61 -14.62
N GLN A 17 15.58 -2.83 -15.58
CA GLN A 17 16.65 -3.25 -16.49
C GLN A 17 18.07 -3.25 -15.87
N ILE A 18 18.33 -2.53 -14.76
CA ILE A 18 19.70 -2.18 -14.36
C ILE A 18 20.29 -3.08 -13.24
N ALA A 19 19.49 -3.83 -12.50
CA ALA A 19 19.99 -4.61 -11.35
C ALA A 19 20.27 -6.08 -11.69
N ILE A 20 21.44 -6.32 -12.29
CA ILE A 20 21.84 -7.64 -12.78
C ILE A 20 22.56 -8.44 -11.69
N GLY A 21 21.89 -9.46 -11.18
CA GLY A 21 22.47 -10.56 -10.40
C GLY A 21 21.58 -11.80 -10.49
N LYS A 22 21.99 -12.79 -11.29
CA LYS A 22 21.25 -14.05 -11.57
C LYS A 22 20.89 -14.83 -10.30
N GLU A 23 21.60 -14.59 -9.20
CA GLU A 23 21.42 -15.22 -7.88
C GLU A 23 20.14 -14.78 -7.14
N ARG A 24 19.51 -13.66 -7.51
CA ARG A 24 18.28 -13.16 -6.87
C ARG A 24 16.99 -13.55 -7.59
N GLY A 25 17.06 -14.30 -8.69
CA GLY A 25 15.89 -14.73 -9.45
C GLY A 25 15.31 -13.67 -10.40
N VAL A 26 16.13 -12.72 -10.83
CA VAL A 26 15.76 -11.71 -11.83
C VAL A 26 15.93 -12.30 -13.23
N ASP A 27 14.86 -12.27 -14.03
CA ASP A 27 14.88 -12.71 -15.43
C ASP A 27 14.85 -11.48 -16.37
N LEU A 28 15.88 -11.37 -17.20
CA LEU A 28 16.02 -10.30 -18.19
C LEU A 28 14.96 -10.40 -19.29
N LEU A 29 14.57 -11.62 -19.68
CA LEU A 29 13.55 -11.83 -20.70
C LEU A 29 12.20 -11.38 -20.18
N ALA A 30 11.81 -11.82 -18.98
CA ALA A 30 10.61 -11.33 -18.30
C ALA A 30 10.60 -9.80 -18.13
N GLY A 31 11.76 -9.20 -17.88
CA GLY A 31 11.92 -7.75 -17.86
C GLY A 31 11.50 -7.11 -19.19
N VAL A 32 12.09 -7.54 -20.31
CA VAL A 32 11.77 -7.04 -21.65
C VAL A 32 10.31 -7.30 -22.03
N GLU A 33 9.79 -8.49 -21.74
CA GLU A 33 8.39 -8.86 -21.98
C GLU A 33 7.42 -7.96 -21.23
N ALA A 34 7.74 -7.58 -19.99
CA ALA A 34 6.95 -6.63 -19.22
C ALA A 34 6.94 -5.23 -19.85
N ILE A 35 8.08 -4.75 -20.39
CA ILE A 35 8.15 -3.47 -21.11
C ILE A 35 7.24 -3.49 -22.34
N ILE A 36 7.40 -4.51 -23.19
CA ILE A 36 6.68 -4.62 -24.45
C ILE A 36 5.18 -4.76 -24.19
N SER A 37 4.78 -5.66 -23.29
CA SER A 37 3.37 -5.87 -22.94
C SER A 37 2.74 -4.60 -22.37
N HIS A 38 3.48 -3.87 -21.51
CA HIS A 38 3.03 -2.59 -21.00
C HIS A 38 2.80 -1.57 -22.12
N LEU A 39 3.73 -1.44 -23.08
CA LEU A 39 3.59 -0.50 -24.19
C LEU A 39 2.38 -0.84 -25.08
N ILE A 40 2.17 -2.13 -25.39
CA ILE A 40 1.02 -2.60 -26.18
C ILE A 40 -0.29 -2.25 -25.46
N VAL A 41 -0.41 -2.61 -24.18
CA VAL A 41 -1.60 -2.32 -23.37
C VAL A 41 -1.83 -0.81 -23.26
N LYS A 42 -0.76 -0.04 -23.09
CA LYS A 42 -0.82 1.42 -22.99
C LYS A 42 -1.29 2.06 -24.29
N GLU A 43 -0.81 1.62 -25.43
CA GLU A 43 -1.14 2.19 -26.73
C GLU A 43 -2.53 1.76 -27.21
N PHE A 44 -2.76 0.45 -27.24
CA PHE A 44 -3.94 -0.13 -27.89
C PHE A 44 -5.13 -0.35 -26.95
N LYS A 45 -4.94 -0.23 -25.63
CA LYS A 45 -5.98 -0.48 -24.60
C LYS A 45 -6.62 -1.86 -24.71
N ILE A 46 -5.84 -2.85 -25.13
CA ILE A 46 -6.24 -4.26 -25.16
C ILE A 46 -5.37 -5.05 -24.17
N PRO A 47 -5.92 -6.08 -23.51
CA PRO A 47 -5.10 -7.00 -22.74
C PRO A 47 -4.01 -7.62 -23.61
N ALA A 48 -2.80 -7.70 -23.08
CA ALA A 48 -1.68 -8.35 -23.74
C ALA A 48 -1.27 -9.60 -22.94
N ALA A 49 -0.83 -10.59 -23.69
CA ALA A 49 -0.17 -11.78 -23.18
C ALA A 49 1.04 -12.05 -24.07
N HIS A 50 2.05 -12.68 -23.49
CA HIS A 50 3.20 -13.15 -24.24
C HIS A 50 3.19 -14.67 -24.30
N ALA A 51 3.46 -15.20 -25.49
CA ALA A 51 4.03 -16.53 -25.67
C ALA A 51 5.54 -16.31 -25.93
N PRO A 52 6.42 -17.20 -25.48
CA PRO A 52 7.84 -17.06 -25.67
C PRO A 52 8.11 -17.09 -27.17
N ALA A 53 8.85 -16.08 -27.58
CA ALA A 53 9.27 -15.89 -28.95
C ALA A 53 10.63 -16.56 -29.24
N VAL A 54 11.24 -17.20 -28.24
CA VAL A 54 12.61 -17.71 -28.28
C VAL A 54 12.64 -19.17 -27.85
N LEU A 55 13.55 -19.93 -28.45
CA LEU A 55 13.83 -21.30 -28.00
C LEU A 55 14.33 -21.28 -26.54
N PRO A 56 13.96 -22.29 -25.73
CA PRO A 56 14.39 -22.35 -24.34
C PRO A 56 15.92 -22.35 -24.27
N LEU A 57 16.46 -21.46 -23.45
CA LEU A 57 17.88 -21.41 -23.15
C LEU A 57 18.27 -22.70 -22.39
N PRO A 58 19.54 -23.12 -22.46
CA PRO A 58 20.03 -24.22 -21.64
C PRO A 58 19.79 -23.93 -20.15
N LEU A 59 19.17 -24.88 -19.44
CA LEU A 59 18.85 -24.74 -18.02
C LEU A 59 20.11 -24.41 -17.21
N SER A 60 20.03 -23.37 -16.40
CA SER A 60 21.10 -23.03 -15.47
C SER A 60 20.98 -23.88 -14.19
N PRO A 61 22.04 -24.59 -13.76
CA PRO A 61 22.00 -25.36 -12.50
C PRO A 61 21.92 -24.47 -11.24
N SER A 62 22.12 -23.16 -11.39
CA SER A 62 22.08 -22.16 -10.32
C SER A 62 20.88 -21.22 -10.46
N VAL A 63 19.67 -21.78 -10.58
CA VAL A 63 18.42 -20.99 -10.63
C VAL A 63 17.88 -20.75 -9.21
N SER A 64 17.40 -19.55 -8.95
CA SER A 64 16.69 -19.25 -7.69
C SER A 64 15.39 -20.06 -7.62
N PRO A 65 15.01 -20.62 -6.46
CA PRO A 65 13.72 -21.30 -6.29
C PRO A 65 12.52 -20.46 -6.71
N ARG A 66 12.63 -19.12 -6.62
CA ARG A 66 11.57 -18.18 -7.04
C ARG A 66 11.36 -18.14 -8.56
N SER A 67 12.38 -18.49 -9.34
CA SER A 67 12.38 -18.43 -10.80
C SER A 67 12.43 -19.82 -11.45
N ALA A 68 12.62 -20.88 -10.65
CA ALA A 68 12.74 -22.24 -11.14
C ALA A 68 11.54 -22.68 -12.01
N ALA A 69 10.32 -22.28 -11.61
CA ALA A 69 9.10 -22.59 -12.35
C ALA A 69 9.06 -21.93 -13.74
N GLU A 70 9.69 -20.77 -13.90
CA GLU A 70 9.80 -20.07 -15.19
C GLU A 70 10.82 -20.78 -16.09
N GLU A 71 11.97 -21.18 -15.53
CA GLU A 71 13.04 -21.85 -16.29
C GLU A 71 12.63 -23.24 -16.82
N ILE A 72 11.84 -24.00 -16.05
CA ILE A 72 11.33 -25.32 -16.47
C ILE A 72 9.97 -25.24 -17.17
N GLY A 73 9.34 -24.06 -17.17
CA GLY A 73 8.00 -23.84 -17.67
C GLY A 73 7.99 -23.82 -19.19
N TYR A 74 7.38 -24.83 -19.81
CA TYR A 74 6.98 -24.71 -21.20
C TYR A 74 5.70 -23.89 -21.26
N THR A 75 5.77 -22.77 -21.94
CA THR A 75 4.54 -22.04 -22.25
C THR A 75 3.81 -22.76 -23.38
N PHE A 76 2.50 -22.88 -23.27
CA PHE A 76 1.68 -23.43 -24.34
C PHE A 76 0.80 -22.30 -24.87
N LEU A 77 0.80 -22.07 -26.19
CA LEU A 77 -0.13 -21.14 -26.85
C LEU A 77 -1.59 -21.36 -26.39
N PRO A 78 -2.08 -22.61 -26.18
CA PRO A 78 -3.35 -22.87 -25.52
C PRO A 78 -3.56 -22.15 -24.17
N CYS A 79 -2.55 -22.11 -23.30
CA CYS A 79 -2.62 -21.41 -22.01
C CYS A 79 -2.79 -19.90 -22.18
N VAL A 80 -2.10 -19.32 -23.17
CA VAL A 80 -2.21 -17.90 -23.51
C VAL A 80 -3.62 -17.57 -24.00
N LEU A 81 -4.16 -18.39 -24.93
CA LEU A 81 -5.51 -18.20 -25.45
C LEU A 81 -6.58 -18.38 -24.36
N ALA A 82 -6.43 -19.39 -23.51
CA ALA A 82 -7.33 -19.62 -22.38
C ALA A 82 -7.31 -18.44 -21.40
N GLY A 83 -6.12 -17.95 -21.02
CA GLY A 83 -5.99 -16.80 -20.12
C GLY A 83 -6.59 -15.51 -20.70
N LEU A 84 -6.32 -15.23 -21.99
CA LEU A 84 -6.88 -14.06 -22.67
C LEU A 84 -8.39 -14.13 -22.82
N SER A 85 -8.98 -15.32 -22.99
CA SER A 85 -10.43 -15.48 -23.14
C SER A 85 -11.23 -14.99 -21.91
N THR A 86 -10.60 -15.00 -20.74
CA THR A 86 -11.19 -14.55 -19.47
C THR A 86 -10.51 -13.30 -18.90
N ALA A 87 -9.59 -12.68 -19.64
CA ALA A 87 -8.86 -11.52 -19.15
C ALA A 87 -9.78 -10.30 -19.01
N PRO A 88 -9.66 -9.52 -17.92
CA PRO A 88 -10.41 -8.27 -17.75
C PRO A 88 -10.17 -7.33 -18.92
N GLN A 89 -11.24 -6.75 -19.47
CA GLN A 89 -11.16 -5.84 -20.60
C GLN A 89 -11.04 -4.38 -20.12
N TYR A 90 -10.26 -3.59 -20.84
CA TYR A 90 -10.17 -2.16 -20.60
C TYR A 90 -11.39 -1.46 -21.20
N VAL A 91 -12.29 -1.00 -20.33
CA VAL A 91 -13.45 -0.23 -20.75
C VAL A 91 -13.11 1.26 -20.71
N THR A 92 -13.21 1.93 -21.85
CA THR A 92 -13.18 3.39 -21.90
C THR A 92 -14.60 3.89 -21.70
N ARG A 93 -14.81 4.79 -20.72
CA ARG A 93 -16.15 5.34 -20.41
C ARG A 93 -16.78 5.96 -21.66
N ARG A 94 -17.71 5.25 -22.30
CA ARG A 94 -18.54 5.80 -23.38
C ARG A 94 -19.82 6.31 -22.75
N GLN A 95 -20.11 7.61 -22.92
CA GLN A 95 -21.40 8.23 -22.56
C GLN A 95 -21.87 8.06 -21.10
N GLY A 96 -20.95 8.21 -20.13
CA GLY A 96 -21.30 8.50 -18.74
C GLY A 96 -21.73 7.31 -17.88
N THR A 97 -22.26 6.24 -18.47
CA THR A 97 -22.65 5.00 -17.77
C THR A 97 -21.50 3.99 -17.77
N LEU A 98 -21.24 3.39 -16.60
CA LEU A 98 -20.34 2.25 -16.47
C LEU A 98 -21.21 1.00 -16.47
N ASP A 99 -20.88 0.03 -17.30
CA ASP A 99 -21.61 -1.24 -17.35
C ASP A 99 -21.50 -1.97 -16.00
N SER A 100 -22.57 -2.69 -15.63
CA SER A 100 -22.59 -3.53 -14.43
C SER A 100 -21.46 -4.56 -14.50
N GLY A 101 -20.52 -4.53 -13.56
CA GLY A 101 -19.37 -5.44 -13.50
C GLY A 101 -18.00 -4.79 -13.80
N CYS A 102 -17.95 -3.49 -14.11
CA CYS A 102 -16.68 -2.77 -14.20
C CYS A 102 -16.06 -2.58 -12.81
N ILE A 103 -14.76 -2.86 -12.69
CA ILE A 103 -13.97 -2.48 -11.52
C ILE A 103 -13.39 -1.10 -11.78
N VAL A 104 -13.70 -0.15 -10.90
CA VAL A 104 -13.15 1.19 -10.91
C VAL A 104 -12.27 1.41 -9.69
N ALA A 105 -11.46 2.47 -9.71
CA ALA A 105 -10.57 2.80 -8.60
C ALA A 105 -11.30 3.01 -7.26
N SER A 106 -12.63 3.21 -7.24
CA SER A 106 -13.41 3.37 -6.00
C SER A 106 -13.76 2.04 -5.35
N ASP A 107 -13.58 0.94 -6.06
CA ASP A 107 -13.85 -0.40 -5.57
C ASP A 107 -12.61 -1.02 -4.90
N VAL A 108 -11.52 -0.26 -4.84
CA VAL A 108 -10.25 -0.67 -4.21
C VAL A 108 -10.13 0.01 -2.85
N ASP A 109 -10.20 -0.79 -1.80
CA ASP A 109 -10.07 -0.33 -0.42
C ASP A 109 -8.62 -0.37 0.10
N SER A 110 -7.77 -1.22 -0.47
CA SER A 110 -6.39 -1.40 -0.01
C SER A 110 -5.46 -1.88 -1.12
N VAL A 111 -4.19 -1.50 -1.04
CA VAL A 111 -3.14 -1.86 -2.00
C VAL A 111 -1.94 -2.37 -1.22
N ILE A 112 -1.43 -3.57 -1.53
CA ILE A 112 -0.21 -4.13 -0.93
C ILE A 112 0.92 -4.09 -1.95
N LEU A 113 2.08 -3.59 -1.53
CA LEU A 113 3.27 -3.48 -2.37
C LEU A 113 4.53 -3.91 -1.60
N PRO A 114 5.58 -4.41 -2.28
CA PRO A 114 6.94 -4.38 -1.74
C PRO A 114 7.32 -2.96 -1.31
N ARG A 115 8.06 -2.80 -0.20
CA ARG A 115 8.41 -1.47 0.32
C ARG A 115 9.16 -0.60 -0.69
N ASP A 116 9.97 -1.20 -1.54
CA ASP A 116 10.82 -0.51 -2.50
C ASP A 116 10.21 -0.44 -3.92
N ALA A 117 8.93 -0.78 -4.09
CA ALA A 117 8.25 -0.84 -5.39
C ALA A 117 7.03 0.11 -5.52
N CYS A 118 7.04 1.25 -4.85
CA CYS A 118 5.91 2.19 -4.80
C CYS A 118 5.85 3.20 -5.98
N GLY A 119 6.77 3.09 -6.94
CA GLY A 119 6.91 4.04 -8.06
C GLY A 119 5.96 3.82 -9.24
N GLY A 120 5.21 2.71 -9.26
CA GLY A 120 4.28 2.41 -10.36
C GLY A 120 3.10 3.40 -10.45
N ASP A 121 2.55 3.62 -11.65
CA ASP A 121 1.48 4.60 -11.85
C ASP A 121 0.22 4.23 -11.04
N GLY A 122 -0.04 2.93 -10.83
CA GLY A 122 -1.14 2.48 -9.98
C GLY A 122 -1.00 2.98 -8.54
N ALA A 123 0.16 2.75 -7.92
CA ALA A 123 0.45 3.20 -6.57
C ALA A 123 0.38 4.74 -6.45
N LEU A 124 0.95 5.45 -7.43
CA LEU A 124 0.91 6.92 -7.49
C LEU A 124 -0.51 7.47 -7.71
N ALA A 125 -1.32 6.82 -8.55
CA ALA A 125 -2.70 7.22 -8.80
C ALA A 125 -3.55 7.05 -7.54
N PHE A 126 -3.36 5.96 -6.80
CA PHE A 126 -4.07 5.71 -5.56
C PHE A 126 -3.64 6.66 -4.43
N SER A 127 -2.34 6.97 -4.30
CA SER A 127 -1.86 7.88 -3.25
C SER A 127 -2.31 9.34 -3.46
N ARG A 128 -2.36 9.77 -4.73
CA ARG A 128 -2.72 11.14 -5.14
C ARG A 128 -4.23 11.36 -5.33
N THR A 129 -5.06 10.34 -5.11
CA THR A 129 -6.50 10.48 -5.32
C THR A 129 -7.10 11.55 -4.41
N ALA A 130 -7.91 12.46 -4.97
CA ALA A 130 -8.57 13.53 -4.21
C ALA A 130 -9.82 13.07 -3.44
N ARG A 131 -10.05 11.76 -3.37
CA ARG A 131 -11.23 11.18 -2.74
C ARG A 131 -11.09 11.23 -1.22
N LYS A 132 -12.24 11.38 -0.54
CA LYS A 132 -12.32 11.33 0.92
C LYS A 132 -11.78 10.01 1.48
N ASN A 133 -12.10 8.90 0.80
CA ASN A 133 -11.60 7.57 1.17
C ASN A 133 -10.51 7.18 0.18
N LYS A 134 -9.26 7.39 0.59
CA LYS A 134 -8.11 6.84 -0.13
C LYS A 134 -7.95 5.37 0.24
N PRO A 135 -7.55 4.49 -0.68
CA PRO A 135 -7.21 3.13 -0.31
C PRO A 135 -6.04 3.12 0.67
N LEU A 136 -6.07 2.19 1.62
CA LEU A 136 -4.97 1.94 2.53
C LEU A 136 -3.80 1.33 1.74
N ILE A 137 -2.69 2.07 1.64
CA ILE A 137 -1.46 1.56 1.03
C ILE A 137 -0.65 0.85 2.12
N ILE A 138 -0.34 -0.42 1.90
CA ILE A 138 0.41 -1.29 2.80
C ILE A 138 1.72 -1.67 2.12
N THR A 139 2.84 -1.40 2.77
CA THR A 139 4.15 -1.81 2.26
C THR A 139 4.75 -2.93 3.09
N VAL A 140 5.28 -3.94 2.43
CA VAL A 140 5.85 -5.13 3.07
C VAL A 140 7.37 -5.05 3.05
N GLN A 141 7.99 -5.07 4.23
CA GLN A 141 9.44 -4.95 4.40
C GLN A 141 10.22 -6.18 3.91
N GLU A 142 9.75 -7.39 4.23
CA GLU A 142 10.48 -8.63 3.91
C GLU A 142 10.57 -8.93 2.40
N ASN A 143 9.67 -8.33 1.60
CA ASN A 143 9.69 -8.50 0.16
C ASN A 143 10.52 -7.39 -0.47
N GLU A 144 11.82 -7.61 -0.52
CA GLU A 144 12.76 -6.71 -1.20
C GLU A 144 12.74 -6.98 -2.71
N THR A 145 12.82 -5.90 -3.47
CA THR A 145 13.00 -5.94 -4.92
C THR A 145 14.32 -5.29 -5.29
N VAL A 146 14.62 -5.25 -6.58
CA VAL A 146 15.77 -4.50 -7.10
C VAL A 146 15.48 -3.02 -7.33
N LEU A 147 14.23 -2.61 -7.09
CA LEU A 147 13.82 -1.22 -7.20
C LEU A 147 14.27 -0.46 -5.94
N ASP A 148 14.16 0.86 -6.01
CA ASP A 148 14.48 1.75 -4.89
C ASP A 148 13.44 2.87 -4.86
N ASP A 149 12.19 2.47 -5.06
CA ASP A 149 11.03 3.34 -5.17
C ASP A 149 10.24 3.29 -3.84
N THR A 150 10.83 3.84 -2.77
CA THR A 150 10.21 3.83 -1.43
C THR A 150 9.06 4.84 -1.30
N PRO A 151 8.09 4.63 -0.38
CA PRO A 151 7.00 5.57 -0.13
C PRO A 151 7.47 7.00 0.13
N ASP A 152 8.57 7.14 0.89
CA ASP A 152 9.15 8.43 1.28
C ASP A 152 9.57 9.27 0.06
N LYS A 153 10.13 8.62 -0.98
CA LYS A 153 10.57 9.30 -2.21
C LYS A 153 9.41 9.90 -3.01
N PHE A 154 8.22 9.34 -2.86
CA PHE A 154 7.03 9.76 -3.58
C PHE A 154 6.01 10.46 -2.69
N ASN A 155 6.34 10.71 -1.41
CA ASN A 155 5.46 11.27 -0.39
C ASN A 155 4.13 10.48 -0.29
N ILE A 156 4.23 9.16 -0.29
CA ILE A 156 3.09 8.25 -0.17
C ILE A 156 2.87 7.91 1.30
N GLU A 157 1.68 8.21 1.82
CA GLU A 157 1.24 7.71 3.13
C GLU A 157 0.98 6.20 3.02
N ALA A 158 1.86 5.41 3.62
CA ALA A 158 1.78 3.96 3.62
C ALA A 158 1.96 3.39 5.03
N LEU A 159 1.21 2.32 5.32
CA LEU A 159 1.38 1.52 6.54
C LEU A 159 2.43 0.45 6.29
N ASN A 160 3.59 0.59 6.93
CA ASN A 160 4.68 -0.37 6.79
C ASN A 160 4.47 -1.58 7.72
N VAL A 161 4.52 -2.77 7.14
CA VAL A 161 4.47 -4.07 7.84
C VAL A 161 5.74 -4.86 7.59
N GLN A 162 6.09 -5.76 8.49
CA GLN A 162 7.29 -6.58 8.36
C GLN A 162 7.12 -7.66 7.30
N ASN A 163 5.96 -8.32 7.26
CA ASN A 163 5.74 -9.50 6.44
C ASN A 163 4.29 -9.60 5.91
N TYR A 164 4.06 -10.53 4.99
CA TYR A 164 2.72 -10.73 4.42
C TYR A 164 1.69 -11.25 5.43
N TRP A 165 2.12 -11.94 6.49
CA TRP A 165 1.23 -12.37 7.57
C TRP A 165 0.64 -11.16 8.32
N GLU A 166 1.48 -10.18 8.61
CA GLU A 166 1.06 -8.91 9.18
C GLU A 166 0.17 -8.12 8.21
N ALA A 167 0.50 -8.10 6.91
CA ALA A 167 -0.32 -7.46 5.88
C ALA A 167 -1.76 -8.02 5.86
N ILE A 168 -1.92 -9.34 5.98
CA ILE A 168 -3.22 -10.00 6.06
C ILE A 168 -3.98 -9.53 7.31
N GLY A 169 -3.31 -9.44 8.46
CA GLY A 169 -3.92 -8.91 9.69
C GLY A 169 -4.39 -7.46 9.55
N VAL A 170 -3.60 -6.61 8.90
CA VAL A 170 -3.96 -5.22 8.59
C VAL A 170 -5.18 -5.17 7.68
N ILE A 171 -5.23 -5.99 6.63
CA ILE A 171 -6.40 -6.08 5.74
C ILE A 171 -7.64 -6.53 6.49
N ALA A 172 -7.53 -7.54 7.35
CA ALA A 172 -8.65 -8.03 8.13
C ALA A 172 -9.21 -6.93 9.06
N ALA A 173 -8.34 -6.19 9.74
CA ALA A 173 -8.74 -5.05 10.57
C ALA A 173 -9.38 -3.93 9.74
N HIS A 174 -8.77 -3.56 8.61
CA HIS A 174 -9.28 -2.54 7.71
C HIS A 174 -10.67 -2.89 7.17
N LYS A 175 -10.86 -4.14 6.71
CA LYS A 175 -12.15 -4.68 6.26
C LYS A 175 -13.21 -4.66 7.36
N ALA A 176 -12.82 -4.82 8.62
CA ALA A 176 -13.71 -4.73 9.77
C ALA A 176 -14.01 -3.29 10.24
N GLY A 177 -13.46 -2.26 9.58
CA GLY A 177 -13.58 -0.87 10.01
C GLY A 177 -12.76 -0.53 11.26
N ILE A 178 -11.80 -1.39 11.63
CA ILE A 178 -10.93 -1.22 12.78
C ILE A 178 -9.64 -0.54 12.32
N ASN A 179 -9.24 0.54 13.00
CA ASN A 179 -7.95 1.17 12.76
C ASN A 179 -6.81 0.18 13.16
N PRO A 180 -5.97 -0.28 12.22
CA PRO A 180 -4.91 -1.25 12.50
C PRO A 180 -3.92 -0.75 13.56
N ASN A 181 -3.68 0.55 13.64
CA ASN A 181 -2.78 1.14 14.64
C ASN A 181 -3.33 1.02 16.07
N ALA A 182 -4.65 0.92 16.24
CA ALA A 182 -5.27 0.71 17.56
C ALA A 182 -4.95 -0.69 18.15
N LEU A 183 -4.65 -1.67 17.28
CA LEU A 183 -4.26 -3.03 17.68
C LEU A 183 -2.78 -3.13 18.08
N ARG A 184 -2.00 -2.06 17.92
CA ARG A 184 -0.62 -1.98 18.40
C ARG A 184 -0.62 -1.68 19.88
N LYS A 185 0.41 -2.14 20.59
CA LYS A 185 0.64 -1.82 22.01
C LYS A 185 0.53 -0.31 22.31
N GLN A 186 1.04 0.52 21.41
CA GLN A 186 1.03 1.99 21.50
C GLN A 186 -0.34 2.61 21.11
N GLY A 187 -1.18 1.89 20.38
CA GLY A 187 -2.53 2.34 20.00
C GLY A 187 -3.44 2.62 21.20
N LEU A 188 -3.12 2.04 22.36
CA LEU A 188 -3.80 2.27 23.63
C LEU A 188 -3.47 3.63 24.26
N ASP A 189 -2.43 4.33 23.80
CA ASP A 189 -2.04 5.63 24.38
C ASP A 189 -3.09 6.72 24.08
N HIS A 190 -3.83 6.59 22.98
CA HIS A 190 -4.98 7.43 22.64
C HIS A 190 -6.19 7.24 23.59
N LEU A 191 -6.26 6.14 24.33
CA LEU A 191 -7.30 5.90 25.35
C LEU A 191 -6.92 6.47 26.72
N LYS A 192 -5.64 6.77 26.96
CA LYS A 192 -5.16 7.30 28.26
C LYS A 192 -5.39 8.80 28.40
N SER A 193 -5.51 9.54 27.29
CA SER A 193 -5.69 11.00 27.30
C SER A 193 -7.06 11.44 27.83
N HIS A 194 -8.12 10.62 27.67
CA HIS A 194 -9.47 10.96 28.17
C HIS A 194 -9.69 10.73 29.67
N ARG A 195 -8.76 10.10 30.38
CA ARG A 195 -8.91 9.83 31.83
C ARG A 195 -8.54 11.01 32.73
N ARG A 196 -8.25 12.20 32.18
CA ARG A 196 -7.91 13.43 32.96
C ARG A 196 -9.04 14.46 33.11
N LEU A 197 -10.25 14.21 32.59
CA LEU A 197 -11.36 15.17 32.72
C LEU A 197 -12.41 14.82 33.79
N TYR A 198 -12.20 13.75 34.56
CA TYR A 198 -13.02 13.41 35.72
C TYR A 198 -12.16 13.05 36.93
N SER A 199 -11.26 13.95 37.34
CA SER A 199 -10.66 13.89 38.67
C SER A 199 -11.40 14.83 39.61
N ALA A 200 -12.29 14.22 40.40
CA ALA A 200 -12.82 14.66 41.69
C ALA A 200 -13.00 16.17 41.90
N ARG A 201 -14.25 16.64 41.78
CA ARG A 201 -14.72 17.74 42.65
C ARG A 201 -14.44 17.31 44.09
N SER A 202 -13.48 17.97 44.73
CA SER A 202 -13.20 17.81 46.15
C SER A 202 -14.45 18.19 46.94
N SER A 203 -15.14 17.19 47.46
CA SER A 203 -16.12 17.35 48.52
C SER A 203 -15.37 17.62 49.82
N GLY A 204 -14.94 18.86 50.02
CA GLY A 204 -14.49 19.37 51.32
C GLY A 204 -15.69 19.88 52.13
N PRO A 205 -15.72 19.74 53.47
CA PRO A 205 -16.82 20.23 54.29
C PRO A 205 -16.88 21.76 54.26
N ARG A 206 -18.09 22.32 54.11
CA ARG A 206 -18.33 23.76 54.25
C ARG A 206 -17.98 24.20 55.69
N PRO A 207 -17.12 25.23 55.89
CA PRO A 207 -16.94 25.79 57.21
C PRO A 207 -18.19 26.60 57.60
N TYR A 208 -18.67 26.33 58.81
CA TYR A 208 -19.72 27.07 59.50
C TYR A 208 -19.32 28.54 59.67
N ALA A 209 -20.27 29.44 59.44
CA ALA A 209 -20.12 30.86 59.77
C ALA A 209 -20.14 31.04 61.30
N SER A 210 -19.14 31.73 61.84
CA SER A 210 -19.21 32.32 63.19
C SER A 210 -18.94 33.81 63.12
N SER A 211 -19.98 34.57 63.45
CA SER A 211 -19.97 36.00 63.75
C SER A 211 -19.24 36.31 65.06
N ALA A 212 -18.39 37.33 65.08
CA ALA A 212 -18.37 38.43 66.07
C ALA A 212 -17.03 39.20 66.04
N THR A 213 -17.14 40.48 65.63
CA THR A 213 -16.49 41.69 66.18
C THR A 213 -15.17 41.57 66.96
N GLN A 214 -14.13 42.29 66.50
CA GLN A 214 -13.57 43.44 67.23
C GLN A 214 -12.56 44.24 66.39
N ASP A 215 -12.70 45.57 66.48
CA ASP A 215 -11.82 46.62 65.99
C ASP A 215 -10.35 46.45 66.38
N LYS A 216 -9.44 46.87 65.49
CA LYS A 216 -8.41 47.87 65.81
C LYS A 216 -7.71 48.40 64.55
N VAL A 217 -7.91 49.69 64.35
CA VAL A 217 -7.17 50.61 63.48
C VAL A 217 -5.69 50.64 63.89
N TYR A 218 -4.76 50.60 62.94
CA TYR A 218 -3.55 51.43 62.99
C TYR A 218 -3.04 51.76 61.58
N VAL A 219 -2.92 53.07 61.37
CA VAL A 219 -2.42 53.77 60.19
C VAL A 219 -0.90 53.71 60.16
N HIS A 220 -0.28 53.54 58.99
CA HIS A 220 0.98 54.20 58.67
C HIS A 220 1.10 54.45 57.16
N GLN A 221 1.37 55.71 56.83
CA GLN A 221 1.49 56.30 55.50
C GLN A 221 2.95 56.71 55.26
N LEU A 222 3.28 56.98 53.98
CA LEU A 222 4.47 57.63 53.40
C LEU A 222 5.65 56.68 53.16
N VAL A 223 6.26 56.59 51.98
CA VAL A 223 6.49 57.55 50.89
C VAL A 223 6.33 56.85 49.53
#